data_AF-A0A2G9XEW5-F1
#
_entry.id   AF-A0A2G9XEW5-F1
#
_cell.length_a   1.000
_cell.length_b   1.000
_cell.length_c   1.000
_cell.angle_alpha   90.00
_cell.angle_beta   90.00
_cell.angle_gamma   90.00
#
_symmetry.space_group_name_H-M   'P 1'
#
loop_
_entity.id
_entity.type
_entity.pdbx_description
1 polymer ?
#
loop_
_entity_poly.entity_id
_entity_poly.type
_entity_poly.pdbx_seq_one_letter_code
_entity_poly.pdbx_strand_id
1 'polypeptide(L)'
;MSPLFNIWHSIQHTLFPWLEQELDPLTEKEQEFVRVIELAEVQKHTGPYRWQGIGRKRDDRLVIVKAFVAKAVYNFPTTKVLIAYLHDSKNLRRLCGWESKGEIPSESTFSRAFEEFSRGGLGQKIHEAMVKQHAGPKLAGHVSRDATAIEVREKPIRKEPKAPKSEPKHKRGRPRQGEVRAAKEPKRLDLQPGRSLAENVADLPRQCDVGTKIDAKGHKTSWIGYKLHLDSIDGDIPVSAILSSASLHDSQAAIPLAQMTAGRITSLYDLMDSAYDAPQIRSYSAELGHVPIIDTNPRRGEKKEMDPAQAVRFQNRSTAERVNSNLKDNYGGRFVRVRGAAKV
;
A
#
# COMPACT_ATOMS: atom_id res chain seq x y z
N MET A 1 14.32 -23.18 12.83
CA MET A 1 15.20 -22.12 12.28
C MET A 1 14.36 -21.11 11.54
N SER A 2 14.65 -19.81 11.67
CA SER A 2 13.89 -18.76 10.95
C SER A 2 14.04 -18.96 9.44
N PRO A 3 12.95 -19.10 8.66
CA PRO A 3 13.02 -19.25 7.21
C PRO A 3 13.86 -18.15 6.54
N LEU A 4 13.78 -16.93 7.07
CA LEU A 4 14.55 -15.78 6.57
C LEU A 4 16.05 -15.91 6.82
N PHE A 5 16.47 -16.51 7.94
CA PHE A 5 17.89 -16.72 8.23
C PHE A 5 18.50 -17.71 7.22
N ASN A 6 17.78 -18.78 6.89
CA ASN A 6 18.23 -19.75 5.91
C ASN A 6 18.31 -19.15 4.50
N ILE A 7 17.32 -18.33 4.11
CA ILE A 7 17.35 -17.58 2.85
C ILE A 7 18.57 -16.64 2.83
N TRP A 8 18.79 -15.88 3.90
CA TRP A 8 19.91 -14.95 4.02
C TRP A 8 21.26 -15.65 3.87
N HIS A 9 21.43 -16.74 4.61
CA HIS A 9 22.63 -17.57 4.57
C HIS A 9 22.86 -18.16 3.17
N SER A 10 21.80 -18.68 2.53
CA SER A 10 21.88 -19.23 1.17
C SER A 10 22.25 -18.15 0.15
N ILE A 11 21.69 -16.95 0.27
CA ILE A 11 22.01 -15.84 -0.64
C ILE A 11 23.50 -15.47 -0.51
N GLN A 12 23.97 -15.26 0.72
CA GLN A 12 25.34 -14.80 0.97
C GLN A 12 26.40 -15.85 0.63
N HIS A 13 26.19 -17.10 1.03
CA HIS A 13 27.23 -18.14 0.94
C HIS A 13 27.12 -19.01 -0.31
N THR A 14 26.05 -18.91 -1.09
CA THR A 14 25.84 -19.76 -2.28
C THR A 14 25.48 -18.95 -3.50
N LEU A 15 24.44 -18.12 -3.43
CA LEU A 15 23.94 -17.42 -4.61
C LEU A 15 24.91 -16.33 -5.12
N PHE A 16 25.43 -15.46 -4.24
CA PHE A 16 26.38 -14.43 -4.67
C PHE A 16 27.67 -15.02 -5.25
N PRO A 17 28.36 -15.97 -4.59
CA PRO A 17 29.55 -16.58 -5.19
C PRO A 17 29.29 -17.22 -6.55
N TRP A 18 28.12 -17.85 -6.75
CA TRP A 18 27.76 -18.44 -8.04
C TRP A 18 27.49 -17.37 -9.10
N LEU A 19 26.79 -16.29 -8.76
CA LEU A 19 26.54 -15.18 -9.70
C LEU A 19 27.85 -14.49 -10.12
N GLU A 20 28.79 -14.31 -9.21
CA GLU A 20 30.09 -13.68 -9.46
C GLU A 20 31.05 -14.54 -10.29
N GLN A 21 30.75 -15.82 -10.52
CA GLN A 21 31.47 -16.63 -11.51
C GLN A 21 31.11 -16.26 -12.94
N GLU A 22 29.87 -15.80 -13.16
CA GLU A 22 29.32 -15.49 -14.48
C GLU A 22 29.23 -13.98 -14.75
N LEU A 23 29.15 -13.18 -13.70
CA LEU A 23 28.99 -11.73 -13.72
C LEU A 23 30.24 -11.03 -13.19
N ASP A 24 30.34 -9.75 -13.49
CA ASP A 24 31.33 -8.91 -12.83
C ASP A 24 30.95 -8.79 -11.33
N PRO A 25 31.89 -8.52 -10.39
CA PRO A 25 31.59 -8.46 -8.96
C PRO A 25 30.36 -7.61 -8.64
N LEU A 26 29.46 -8.14 -7.82
CA LEU A 26 28.15 -7.52 -7.60
C LEU A 26 28.27 -6.29 -6.72
N THR A 27 27.73 -5.16 -7.19
CA THR A 27 27.60 -3.95 -6.38
C THR A 27 26.58 -4.14 -5.24
N GLU A 28 26.63 -3.31 -4.20
CA GLU A 28 25.67 -3.38 -3.08
C GLU A 28 24.21 -3.28 -3.54
N LYS A 29 23.95 -2.47 -4.59
CA LYS A 29 22.62 -2.32 -5.18
C LYS A 29 22.17 -3.54 -5.97
N GLU A 30 23.09 -4.21 -6.66
CA GLU A 30 22.80 -5.47 -7.36
C GLU A 30 22.53 -6.59 -6.35
N GLN A 31 23.29 -6.63 -5.26
CA GLN A 31 23.03 -7.53 -4.14
C GLN A 31 21.67 -7.25 -3.48
N GLU A 32 21.31 -5.98 -3.26
CA GLU A 32 19.96 -5.58 -2.81
C GLU A 32 18.87 -6.09 -3.77
N PHE A 33 19.05 -5.90 -5.07
CA PHE A 33 18.12 -6.39 -6.08
C PHE A 33 17.92 -7.91 -6.01
N VAL A 34 19.01 -8.68 -5.96
CA VAL A 34 18.95 -10.15 -5.88
C VAL A 34 18.21 -10.59 -4.62
N ARG A 35 18.47 -9.95 -3.47
CA ARG A 35 17.78 -10.23 -2.20
C ARG A 35 16.28 -10.01 -2.31
N VAL A 36 15.86 -8.92 -2.94
CA VAL A 36 14.44 -8.61 -3.14
C VAL A 36 13.79 -9.63 -4.08
N ILE A 37 14.45 -10.02 -5.18
CA ILE A 37 13.91 -11.03 -6.10
C ILE A 37 13.75 -12.39 -5.42
N GLU A 38 14.74 -12.82 -4.63
CA GLU A 38 14.69 -14.08 -3.91
C GLU A 38 13.59 -14.09 -2.86
N LEU A 39 13.45 -13.00 -2.10
CA LEU A 39 12.39 -12.88 -1.10
C LEU A 39 10.99 -12.80 -1.73
N ALA A 40 10.87 -12.12 -2.87
CA ALA A 40 9.59 -11.93 -3.56
C ALA A 40 9.12 -13.15 -4.36
N GLU A 41 10.01 -14.11 -4.62
CA GLU A 41 9.75 -15.33 -5.38
C GLU A 41 8.90 -15.08 -6.64
N VAL A 42 9.21 -14.00 -7.38
CA VAL A 42 8.36 -13.45 -8.45
C VAL A 42 7.94 -14.48 -9.49
N GLN A 43 8.79 -15.48 -9.75
CA GLN A 43 8.52 -16.63 -10.62
C GLN A 43 7.26 -17.42 -10.26
N LYS A 44 6.89 -17.52 -8.97
CA LYS A 44 5.68 -18.23 -8.52
C LYS A 44 4.40 -17.55 -8.97
N HIS A 45 4.47 -16.24 -9.26
CA HIS A 45 3.31 -15.41 -9.55
C HIS A 45 3.15 -15.06 -11.04
N THR A 46 4.13 -15.39 -11.88
CA THR A 46 4.13 -15.03 -13.30
C THR A 46 3.44 -16.03 -14.22
N GLY A 47 3.00 -17.18 -13.69
CA GLY A 47 2.29 -18.24 -14.45
C GLY A 47 1.13 -17.72 -15.31
N PRO A 48 0.19 -16.92 -14.78
CA PRO A 48 -0.93 -16.36 -15.54
C PRO A 48 -0.53 -15.42 -16.69
N TYR A 49 0.71 -14.94 -16.72
CA TYR A 49 1.23 -13.99 -17.69
C TYR A 49 2.12 -14.65 -18.76
N ARG A 50 2.22 -15.99 -18.73
CA ARG A 50 2.96 -16.74 -19.74
C ARG A 50 2.26 -16.63 -21.09
N TRP A 51 3.06 -16.52 -22.16
CA TRP A 51 2.52 -16.54 -23.51
C TRP A 51 1.88 -17.89 -23.81
N GLN A 52 0.59 -17.88 -24.13
CA GLN A 52 -0.18 -19.04 -24.58
C GLN A 52 -0.85 -18.66 -25.90
N GLY A 53 -0.23 -19.00 -27.03
CA GLY A 53 -0.76 -18.62 -28.33
C GLY A 53 0.13 -19.00 -29.51
N ILE A 54 -0.44 -18.89 -30.70
CA ILE A 54 0.22 -19.14 -31.98
C ILE A 54 0.66 -17.78 -32.56
N GLY A 55 1.88 -17.70 -33.08
CA GLY A 55 2.45 -16.48 -33.68
C GLY A 55 3.75 -16.03 -33.01
N ARG A 56 4.11 -14.74 -33.20
CA ARG A 56 5.35 -14.17 -32.63
C ARG A 56 5.29 -14.24 -31.10
N LYS A 57 6.25 -14.99 -30.51
CA LYS A 57 6.41 -15.09 -29.05
C LYS A 57 6.56 -13.69 -28.45
N ARG A 58 5.79 -13.41 -27.40
CA ARG A 58 5.93 -12.16 -26.63
C ARG A 58 7.20 -12.19 -25.78
N ASP A 59 7.72 -11.01 -25.48
CA ASP A 59 8.78 -10.84 -24.50
C ASP A 59 8.37 -11.42 -23.13
N ASP A 60 9.30 -12.13 -22.50
CA ASP A 60 9.04 -12.85 -21.25
C ASP A 60 8.64 -11.87 -20.12
N ARG A 61 7.44 -12.08 -19.58
CA ARG A 61 6.89 -11.27 -18.50
C ARG A 61 7.66 -11.41 -17.21
N LEU A 62 8.31 -12.55 -16.94
CA LEU A 62 9.15 -12.72 -15.76
C LEU A 62 10.33 -11.75 -15.76
N VAL A 63 11.01 -11.63 -16.89
CA VAL A 63 12.17 -10.74 -17.08
C VAL A 63 11.75 -9.27 -16.96
N ILE A 64 10.59 -8.91 -17.50
CA ILE A 64 10.04 -7.55 -17.38
C ILE A 64 9.62 -7.23 -15.93
N VAL A 65 9.04 -8.17 -15.18
CA VAL A 65 8.73 -7.97 -13.75
C VAL A 65 10.01 -7.75 -12.95
N LYS A 66 11.05 -8.55 -13.20
CA LYS A 66 12.37 -8.36 -12.57
C LYS A 66 12.91 -6.95 -12.85
N ALA A 67 12.79 -6.46 -14.07
CA ALA A 67 13.18 -5.09 -14.40
C ALA A 67 12.33 -4.01 -13.68
N PHE A 68 11.04 -4.25 -13.42
CA PHE A 68 10.22 -3.36 -12.59
C PHE A 68 10.63 -3.40 -11.11
N VAL A 69 11.03 -4.55 -10.59
CA VAL A 69 11.63 -4.65 -9.24
C VAL A 69 12.95 -3.87 -9.20
N ALA A 70 13.80 -4.00 -10.22
CA ALA A 70 15.01 -3.19 -10.33
C ALA A 70 14.69 -1.69 -10.34
N LYS A 71 13.67 -1.26 -11.07
CA LYS A 71 13.19 0.13 -11.04
C LYS A 71 12.81 0.60 -9.64
N ALA A 72 12.23 -0.25 -8.80
CA ALA A 72 11.92 0.09 -7.42
C ALA A 72 13.19 0.15 -6.54
N VAL A 73 14.07 -0.86 -6.61
CA VAL A 73 15.30 -0.96 -5.80
C VAL A 73 16.30 0.17 -6.09
N TYR A 74 16.41 0.55 -7.36
CA TYR A 74 17.25 1.67 -7.81
C TYR A 74 16.53 3.03 -7.75
N ASN A 75 15.24 3.03 -7.36
CA ASN A 75 14.39 4.22 -7.29
C ASN A 75 14.39 5.02 -8.61
N PHE A 76 14.37 4.33 -9.76
CA PHE A 76 14.38 4.99 -11.06
C PHE A 76 13.04 5.70 -11.32
N PRO A 77 13.05 7.01 -11.65
CA PRO A 77 11.82 7.81 -11.74
C PRO A 77 10.95 7.44 -12.95
N THR A 78 11.53 6.88 -14.01
CA THR A 78 10.80 6.53 -15.24
C THR A 78 11.30 5.23 -15.84
N THR A 79 10.45 4.58 -16.63
CA THR A 79 10.81 3.37 -17.40
C THR A 79 11.88 3.66 -18.45
N LYS A 80 11.92 4.87 -19.02
CA LYS A 80 12.99 5.29 -19.95
C LYS A 80 14.37 5.23 -19.31
N VAL A 81 14.49 5.75 -18.09
CA VAL A 81 15.75 5.72 -17.32
C VAL A 81 16.15 4.29 -17.00
N LEU A 82 15.19 3.43 -16.59
CA LEU A 82 15.44 2.00 -16.41
C LEU A 82 16.00 1.36 -17.69
N ILE A 83 15.36 1.57 -18.84
CA ILE A 83 15.77 0.96 -20.12
C ILE A 83 17.18 1.42 -20.51
N ALA A 84 17.45 2.72 -20.42
CA ALA A 84 18.79 3.25 -20.69
C ALA A 84 19.84 2.60 -19.79
N TYR A 85 19.57 2.50 -18.49
CA TYR A 85 20.48 1.86 -17.55
C TYR A 85 20.69 0.37 -17.84
N LEU A 86 19.65 -0.37 -18.27
CA LEU A 86 19.78 -1.78 -18.68
C LEU A 86 20.67 -1.96 -19.94
N HIS A 87 20.67 -0.98 -20.85
CA HIS A 87 21.58 -1.01 -22.00
C HIS A 87 23.04 -0.82 -21.58
N ASP A 88 23.31 -0.06 -20.52
CA ASP A 88 24.67 0.28 -20.08
C ASP A 88 25.21 -0.73 -19.05
N SER A 89 24.40 -1.15 -18.10
CA SER A 89 24.77 -2.13 -17.06
C SER A 89 24.60 -3.57 -17.56
N LYS A 90 25.73 -4.26 -17.80
CA LYS A 90 25.77 -5.69 -18.13
C LYS A 90 25.19 -6.54 -17.01
N ASN A 91 25.63 -6.32 -15.77
CA ASN A 91 25.20 -7.09 -14.62
C ASN A 91 23.70 -7.00 -14.38
N LEU A 92 23.14 -5.79 -14.24
CA LEU A 92 21.71 -5.65 -13.99
C LEU A 92 20.85 -6.22 -15.12
N ARG A 93 21.29 -6.08 -16.38
CA ARG A 93 20.62 -6.65 -17.54
C ARG A 93 20.55 -8.19 -17.45
N ARG A 94 21.67 -8.84 -17.17
CA ARG A 94 21.75 -10.31 -17.02
C ARG A 94 20.99 -10.79 -15.79
N LEU A 95 21.06 -10.07 -14.67
CA LEU A 95 20.29 -10.35 -13.46
C LEU A 95 18.77 -10.28 -13.69
N CYS A 96 18.30 -9.36 -14.55
CA CYS A 96 16.91 -9.34 -14.99
C CYS A 96 16.56 -10.55 -15.87
N GLY A 97 17.51 -11.01 -16.70
CA GLY A 97 17.37 -12.20 -17.55
C GLY A 97 17.58 -11.94 -19.05
N TRP A 98 18.22 -10.82 -19.43
CA TRP A 98 18.63 -10.55 -20.81
C TRP A 98 20.14 -10.71 -20.96
N GLU A 99 20.59 -11.49 -21.94
CA GLU A 99 22.03 -11.69 -22.17
C GLU A 99 22.62 -10.50 -22.96
N SER A 100 21.90 -10.04 -23.98
CA SER A 100 22.35 -9.02 -24.92
C SER A 100 21.49 -7.76 -24.88
N LYS A 101 22.06 -6.64 -25.35
CA LYS A 101 21.36 -5.35 -25.42
C LYS A 101 20.15 -5.39 -26.37
N GLY A 102 20.20 -6.22 -27.41
CA GLY A 102 19.15 -6.32 -28.43
C GLY A 102 17.87 -7.03 -27.96
N GLU A 103 17.94 -7.74 -26.83
CA GLU A 103 16.78 -8.43 -26.23
C GLU A 103 15.95 -7.53 -25.32
N ILE A 104 16.45 -6.33 -24.99
CA ILE A 104 15.73 -5.37 -24.15
C ILE A 104 14.50 -4.86 -24.92
N PRO A 105 13.27 -5.08 -24.43
CA PRO A 105 12.07 -4.65 -25.13
C PRO A 105 11.92 -3.12 -25.16
N SER A 106 11.17 -2.63 -26.14
CA SER A 106 10.81 -1.21 -26.22
C SER A 106 9.99 -0.74 -25.01
N GLU A 107 10.00 0.57 -24.76
CA GLU A 107 9.17 1.20 -23.71
C GLU A 107 7.67 0.88 -23.87
N SER A 108 7.18 0.78 -25.11
CA SER A 108 5.79 0.40 -25.39
C SER A 108 5.46 -1.04 -24.94
N THR A 109 6.43 -1.96 -24.95
CA THR A 109 6.26 -3.31 -24.40
C THR A 109 6.23 -3.28 -22.87
N PHE A 110 7.12 -2.52 -22.22
CA PHE A 110 7.07 -2.33 -20.77
C PHE A 110 5.73 -1.73 -20.32
N SER A 111 5.23 -0.72 -21.02
CA SER A 111 3.94 -0.09 -20.71
C SER A 111 2.77 -1.07 -20.77
N ARG A 112 2.73 -1.90 -21.83
CA ARG A 112 1.70 -2.95 -21.98
C ARG A 112 1.81 -4.02 -20.88
N ALA A 113 3.02 -4.44 -20.53
CA ALA A 113 3.25 -5.38 -19.45
C ALA A 113 2.80 -4.80 -18.09
N PHE A 114 3.12 -3.54 -17.81
CA PHE A 114 2.73 -2.88 -16.57
C PHE A 114 1.21 -2.78 -16.41
N GLU A 115 0.49 -2.42 -17.49
CA GLU A 115 -0.98 -2.44 -17.52
C GLU A 115 -1.53 -3.84 -17.19
N GLU A 116 -0.96 -4.88 -17.80
CA GLU A 116 -1.34 -6.27 -17.59
C GLU A 116 -1.13 -6.71 -16.12
N PHE A 117 0.04 -6.40 -15.55
CA PHE A 117 0.35 -6.68 -14.15
C PHE A 117 -0.58 -5.94 -13.20
N SER A 118 -0.86 -4.67 -13.49
CA SER A 118 -1.75 -3.82 -12.68
C SER A 118 -3.17 -4.34 -12.67
N ARG A 119 -3.72 -4.75 -13.82
CA ARG A 119 -5.05 -5.38 -13.91
C ARG A 119 -5.12 -6.69 -13.14
N GLY A 120 -4.06 -7.48 -13.18
CA GLY A 120 -4.01 -8.77 -12.48
C GLY A 120 -3.61 -8.66 -10.99
N GLY A 121 -3.32 -7.46 -10.48
CA GLY A 121 -2.93 -7.23 -9.09
C GLY A 121 -1.63 -7.95 -8.71
N LEU A 122 -0.65 -8.03 -9.62
CA LEU A 122 0.56 -8.86 -9.42
C LEU A 122 1.34 -8.41 -8.17
N GLY A 123 1.56 -7.11 -8.00
CA GLY A 123 2.29 -6.58 -6.85
C GLY A 123 1.60 -6.90 -5.53
N GLN A 124 0.27 -6.78 -5.48
CA GLN A 124 -0.53 -7.09 -4.30
C GLN A 124 -0.46 -8.59 -3.95
N LYS A 125 -0.46 -9.47 -4.95
CA LYS A 125 -0.33 -10.93 -4.76
C LYS A 125 1.04 -11.33 -4.24
N ILE A 126 2.11 -10.75 -4.81
CA ILE A 126 3.48 -10.96 -4.34
C ILE A 126 3.62 -10.46 -2.89
N HIS A 127 3.15 -9.25 -2.60
CA HIS A 127 3.17 -8.68 -1.26
C HIS A 127 2.41 -9.54 -0.25
N GLU A 128 1.19 -9.96 -0.58
CA GLU A 128 0.40 -10.84 0.28
C GLU A 128 1.10 -12.17 0.57
N ALA A 129 1.67 -12.80 -0.46
CA ALA A 129 2.39 -14.06 -0.32
C ALA A 129 3.62 -13.91 0.59
N MET A 130 4.44 -12.88 0.36
CA MET A 130 5.60 -12.59 1.21
C MET A 130 5.19 -12.36 2.67
N VAL A 131 4.15 -11.55 2.91
CA VAL A 131 3.68 -11.26 4.28
C VAL A 131 3.20 -12.54 4.94
N LYS A 132 2.34 -13.32 4.29
CA LYS A 132 1.83 -14.59 4.84
C LYS A 132 2.94 -15.60 5.13
N GLN A 133 3.97 -15.65 4.30
CA GLN A 133 5.07 -16.59 4.44
C GLN A 133 6.07 -16.18 5.54
N HIS A 134 6.39 -14.89 5.65
CA HIS A 134 7.50 -14.42 6.48
C HIS A 134 7.11 -13.65 7.74
N ALA A 135 5.93 -13.01 7.74
CA ALA A 135 5.36 -12.31 8.88
C ALA A 135 4.19 -13.10 9.51
N GLY A 136 3.39 -13.80 8.69
CA GLY A 136 2.22 -14.56 9.12
C GLY A 136 2.44 -15.52 10.30
N PRO A 137 3.52 -16.32 10.31
CA PRO A 137 3.79 -17.26 11.41
C PRO A 137 4.23 -16.58 12.72
N LYS A 138 4.50 -15.27 12.71
CA LYS A 138 4.98 -14.51 13.86
C LYS A 138 3.83 -13.73 14.47
N LEU A 139 3.85 -13.59 15.79
CA LEU A 139 2.96 -12.67 16.47
C LEU A 139 3.47 -11.24 16.30
N ALA A 140 2.67 -10.38 15.69
CA ALA A 140 2.91 -8.94 15.71
C ALA A 140 2.44 -8.37 17.05
N GLY A 141 3.30 -7.58 17.69
CA GLY A 141 2.92 -6.86 18.90
C GLY A 141 1.82 -5.87 18.58
N HIS A 142 1.99 -5.07 17.53
CA HIS A 142 1.04 -4.02 17.19
C HIS A 142 0.93 -3.79 15.68
N VAL A 143 -0.20 -3.22 15.26
CA VAL A 143 -0.43 -2.69 13.92
C VAL A 143 -0.61 -1.18 14.05
N SER A 144 0.32 -0.41 13.49
CA SER A 144 0.20 1.04 13.36
C SER A 144 -0.46 1.35 12.03
N ARG A 145 -1.65 1.96 12.08
CA ARG A 145 -2.42 2.33 10.90
C ARG A 145 -2.34 3.83 10.66
N ASP A 146 -1.94 4.18 9.44
CA ASP A 146 -1.96 5.56 8.99
C ASP A 146 -2.15 5.65 7.47
N ALA A 147 -2.46 6.85 7.00
CA ALA A 147 -2.66 7.12 5.59
C ALA A 147 -1.70 8.21 5.11
N THR A 148 -1.23 8.08 3.88
CA THR A 148 -0.30 9.05 3.28
C THR A 148 -0.76 9.49 1.89
N ALA A 149 -0.56 10.77 1.60
CA ALA A 149 -0.84 11.34 0.29
C ALA A 149 0.12 10.78 -0.78
N ILE A 150 -0.44 10.29 -1.89
CA ILE A 150 0.31 9.91 -3.09
C ILE A 150 -0.04 10.91 -4.19
N GLU A 151 0.91 11.79 -4.49
CA GLU A 151 0.76 12.81 -5.52
C GLU A 151 1.02 12.21 -6.89
N VAL A 152 0.14 12.53 -7.84
CA VAL A 152 0.22 12.01 -9.21
C VAL A 152 0.02 13.12 -10.22
N ARG A 153 0.45 12.86 -11.45
CA ARG A 153 0.32 13.77 -12.60
C ARG A 153 -0.86 13.38 -13.48
N GLU A 154 -1.99 13.08 -12.85
CA GLU A 154 -3.26 12.76 -13.53
C GLU A 154 -4.24 13.92 -13.33
N LYS A 155 -5.09 14.16 -14.34
CA LYS A 155 -6.15 15.18 -14.23
C LYS A 155 -7.18 14.69 -13.20
N PRO A 156 -7.45 15.46 -12.13
CA PRO A 156 -8.45 15.06 -11.15
C PRO A 156 -9.84 15.10 -11.77
N ILE A 157 -10.67 14.12 -11.39
CA ILE A 157 -12.07 14.09 -11.80
C ILE A 157 -12.82 15.09 -10.93
N ARG A 158 -13.53 16.01 -11.60
CA ARG A 158 -14.39 16.96 -10.93
C ARG A 158 -15.56 16.19 -10.33
N LYS A 159 -15.74 16.32 -9.02
CA LYS A 159 -16.97 15.88 -8.38
C LYS A 159 -18.10 16.75 -8.91
N GLU A 160 -19.14 16.13 -9.45
CA GLU A 160 -20.37 16.86 -9.74
C GLU A 160 -20.89 17.49 -8.43
N PRO A 161 -21.40 18.73 -8.47
CA PRO A 161 -22.03 19.32 -7.31
C PRO A 161 -23.15 18.37 -6.88
N LYS A 162 -23.11 17.92 -5.62
CA LYS A 162 -24.25 17.19 -5.06
C LYS A 162 -25.49 18.04 -5.30
N ALA A 163 -26.51 17.48 -5.96
CA ALA A 163 -27.78 18.16 -6.16
C ALA A 163 -28.20 18.81 -4.84
N PRO A 164 -28.68 20.08 -4.87
CA PRO A 164 -29.09 20.75 -3.65
C PRO A 164 -30.07 19.83 -2.92
N LYS A 165 -29.71 19.42 -1.70
CA LYS A 165 -30.63 18.64 -0.86
C LYS A 165 -31.91 19.48 -0.76
N SER A 166 -32.99 18.97 -1.31
CA SER A 166 -34.31 19.62 -1.35
C SER A 166 -34.91 19.79 0.04
N GLU A 167 -34.34 19.15 1.05
CA GLU A 167 -34.76 19.27 2.43
C GLU A 167 -34.15 20.51 3.11
N PRO A 168 -34.98 21.35 3.77
CA PRO A 168 -34.48 22.50 4.52
C PRO A 168 -33.46 22.03 5.56
N LYS A 169 -32.30 22.71 5.62
CA LYS A 169 -31.31 22.47 6.68
C LYS A 169 -31.97 22.71 8.03
N HIS A 170 -32.38 21.64 8.72
CA HIS A 170 -32.96 21.73 10.05
C HIS A 170 -32.00 22.47 10.99
N LYS A 171 -32.56 23.34 11.83
CA LYS A 171 -31.76 24.06 12.84
C LYS A 171 -31.01 23.05 13.71
N ARG A 172 -29.73 23.34 13.97
CA ARG A 172 -28.84 22.50 14.77
C ARG A 172 -29.45 22.37 16.18
N GLY A 173 -29.93 21.19 16.56
CA GLY A 173 -30.58 20.99 17.86
C GLY A 173 -31.43 19.72 17.95
N ARG A 174 -31.99 19.50 19.16
CA ARG A 174 -32.97 18.44 19.44
C ARG A 174 -34.17 18.59 18.49
N PRO A 175 -34.71 17.50 17.92
CA PRO A 175 -35.96 17.56 17.17
C PRO A 175 -37.06 18.21 18.00
N ARG A 176 -37.95 18.98 17.36
CA ARG A 176 -39.15 19.48 18.03
C ARG A 176 -40.00 18.28 18.48
N GLN A 177 -40.75 18.44 19.57
CA GLN A 177 -41.67 17.40 20.04
C GLN A 177 -42.68 17.08 18.91
N GLY A 178 -42.73 15.82 18.49
CA GLY A 178 -43.54 15.36 17.34
C GLY A 178 -42.84 15.38 15.97
N GLU A 179 -41.60 15.84 15.86
CA GLU A 179 -40.82 15.82 14.61
C GLU A 179 -40.28 14.40 14.34
N VAL A 180 -40.95 13.65 13.46
CA VAL A 180 -40.45 12.37 12.95
C VAL A 180 -39.37 12.66 11.91
N ARG A 181 -38.10 12.52 12.32
CA ARG A 181 -36.97 12.60 11.38
C ARG A 181 -36.85 11.26 10.65
N ALA A 182 -36.81 11.30 9.32
CA ALA A 182 -36.46 10.13 8.53
C ALA A 182 -35.12 9.57 9.02
N ALA A 183 -35.02 8.24 9.10
CA ALA A 183 -33.79 7.57 9.47
C ALA A 183 -32.69 8.02 8.51
N LYS A 184 -31.57 8.52 9.05
CA LYS A 184 -30.43 8.87 8.22
C LYS A 184 -29.96 7.60 7.52
N GLU A 185 -29.74 7.67 6.22
CA GLU A 185 -29.08 6.59 5.49
C GLU A 185 -27.78 6.19 6.21
N PRO A 186 -27.52 4.89 6.34
CA PRO A 186 -26.34 4.40 7.04
C PRO A 186 -25.09 4.91 6.33
N LYS A 187 -24.10 5.37 7.09
CA LYS A 187 -22.83 5.78 6.52
C LYS A 187 -22.07 4.51 6.10
N ARG A 188 -21.10 4.67 5.18
CA ARG A 188 -20.17 3.61 4.80
C ARG A 188 -19.59 2.86 6.02
N LEU A 189 -19.11 3.61 7.02
CA LEU A 189 -18.51 3.03 8.23
C LEU A 189 -19.48 2.19 9.05
N ASP A 190 -20.79 2.48 8.98
CA ASP A 190 -21.83 1.70 9.68
C ASP A 190 -22.08 0.34 8.99
N LEU A 191 -21.85 0.28 7.67
CA LEU A 191 -22.11 -0.91 6.85
C LEU A 191 -20.91 -1.87 6.80
N GLN A 192 -19.70 -1.35 7.03
CA GLN A 192 -18.46 -2.09 6.84
C GLN A 192 -18.28 -3.33 7.73
N PRO A 193 -18.59 -3.31 9.04
CA PRO A 193 -18.41 -4.48 9.90
C PRO A 193 -19.12 -5.74 9.40
N GLY A 194 -20.32 -5.59 8.82
CA GLY A 194 -21.15 -6.70 8.34
C GLY A 194 -20.88 -7.14 6.90
N ARG A 195 -19.88 -6.56 6.22
CA ARG A 195 -19.56 -6.82 4.81
C ARG A 195 -18.25 -7.56 4.66
N SER A 196 -18.11 -8.29 3.55
CA SER A 196 -16.84 -8.92 3.21
C SER A 196 -15.76 -7.89 2.84
N LEU A 197 -14.49 -8.32 2.93
CA LEU A 197 -13.34 -7.50 2.49
C LEU A 197 -13.51 -7.03 1.03
N ALA A 198 -13.93 -7.92 0.14
CA ALA A 198 -14.07 -7.60 -1.29
C ALA A 198 -15.12 -6.50 -1.54
N GLU A 199 -16.27 -6.59 -0.87
CA GLU A 199 -17.32 -5.57 -0.95
C GLU A 199 -16.85 -4.22 -0.36
N ASN A 200 -16.21 -4.25 0.81
CA ASN A 200 -15.73 -3.03 1.45
C ASN A 200 -14.65 -2.33 0.61
N VAL A 201 -13.72 -3.09 0.02
CA VAL A 201 -12.68 -2.56 -0.87
C VAL A 201 -13.27 -2.06 -2.19
N ALA A 202 -14.34 -2.68 -2.71
CA ALA A 202 -15.04 -2.23 -3.92
C ALA A 202 -15.81 -0.93 -3.71
N ASP A 203 -16.35 -0.69 -2.52
CA ASP A 203 -17.07 0.56 -2.16
C ASP A 203 -16.14 1.77 -1.95
N LEU A 204 -14.82 1.56 -1.78
CA LEU A 204 -13.89 2.69 -1.65
C LEU A 204 -13.75 3.43 -2.99
N PRO A 205 -13.75 4.79 -2.98
CA PRO A 205 -13.55 5.56 -4.20
C PRO A 205 -12.12 5.38 -4.69
N ARG A 206 -11.93 5.18 -6.01
CA ARG A 206 -10.64 4.93 -6.66
C ARG A 206 -10.31 5.91 -7.78
N GLN A 207 -11.11 6.96 -7.95
CA GLN A 207 -10.89 7.98 -8.97
C GLN A 207 -9.79 8.95 -8.49
N CYS A 208 -8.92 9.42 -9.39
CA CYS A 208 -7.99 10.50 -9.05
C CYS A 208 -8.79 11.76 -8.69
N ASP A 209 -8.57 12.32 -7.50
CA ASP A 209 -9.22 13.55 -7.07
C ASP A 209 -8.30 14.42 -6.20
N VAL A 210 -8.86 15.44 -5.55
CA VAL A 210 -8.10 16.40 -4.75
C VAL A 210 -8.27 16.08 -3.27
N GLY A 211 -7.15 15.84 -2.59
CA GLY A 211 -7.08 15.78 -1.14
C GLY A 211 -6.72 17.13 -0.55
N THR A 212 -7.20 17.42 0.65
CA THR A 212 -6.85 18.62 1.40
C THR A 212 -6.53 18.24 2.84
N LYS A 213 -5.41 18.71 3.36
CA LYS A 213 -5.01 18.61 4.75
C LYS A 213 -4.93 20.02 5.34
N ILE A 214 -5.35 20.15 6.59
CA ILE A 214 -5.15 21.36 7.39
C ILE A 214 -4.04 21.04 8.37
N ASP A 215 -2.98 21.86 8.39
CA ASP A 215 -1.91 21.71 9.35
C ASP A 215 -2.33 22.20 10.76
N ALA A 216 -1.48 21.98 11.76
CA ALA A 216 -1.75 22.42 13.13
C ALA A 216 -1.85 23.96 13.27
N LYS A 217 -1.35 24.72 12.30
CA LYS A 217 -1.40 26.18 12.23
C LYS A 217 -2.64 26.70 11.48
N GLY A 218 -3.48 25.81 10.95
CA GLY A 218 -4.67 26.14 10.20
C GLY A 218 -4.46 26.35 8.70
N HIS A 219 -3.24 26.17 8.17
CA HIS A 219 -2.98 26.30 6.74
C HIS A 219 -3.50 25.09 5.97
N LYS A 220 -4.10 25.36 4.81
CA LYS A 220 -4.64 24.33 3.92
C LYS A 220 -3.60 23.98 2.87
N THR A 221 -3.18 22.73 2.84
CA THR A 221 -2.38 22.15 1.75
C THR A 221 -3.27 21.19 0.98
N SER A 222 -3.27 21.28 -0.35
CA SER A 222 -4.02 20.36 -1.21
C SER A 222 -3.10 19.64 -2.18
N TRP A 223 -3.45 18.41 -2.53
CA TRP A 223 -2.71 17.62 -3.51
C TRP A 223 -3.67 16.93 -4.46
N ILE A 224 -3.18 16.64 -5.67
CA ILE A 224 -3.90 15.87 -6.68
C ILE A 224 -3.39 14.44 -6.64
N GLY A 225 -4.31 13.48 -6.47
CA GLY A 225 -3.98 12.07 -6.61
C GLY A 225 -4.79 11.16 -5.71
N TYR A 226 -4.07 10.40 -4.90
CA TYR A 226 -4.61 9.31 -4.11
C TYR A 226 -4.18 9.43 -2.65
N LYS A 227 -4.74 8.53 -1.85
CA LYS A 227 -4.34 8.30 -0.47
C LYS A 227 -4.07 6.80 -0.30
N LEU A 228 -2.89 6.48 0.19
CA LEU A 228 -2.48 5.12 0.49
C LEU A 228 -2.61 4.89 2.00
N HIS A 229 -3.46 3.94 2.38
CA HIS A 229 -3.68 3.53 3.76
C HIS A 229 -2.82 2.29 4.02
N LEU A 230 -1.97 2.35 5.04
CA LEU A 230 -1.01 1.30 5.36
C LEU A 230 -1.21 0.81 6.79
N ASP A 231 -1.13 -0.51 6.94
CA ASP A 231 -0.92 -1.16 8.22
C ASP A 231 0.53 -1.61 8.29
N SER A 232 1.24 -1.13 9.31
CA SER A 232 2.65 -1.44 9.56
C SER A 232 2.82 -2.08 10.92
N ILE A 233 3.63 -3.14 11.00
CA ILE A 233 3.92 -3.84 12.26
C ILE A 233 5.31 -3.51 12.81
N ASP A 234 5.65 -4.16 13.92
CA ASP A 234 6.99 -4.13 14.53
C ASP A 234 8.10 -4.32 13.48
N GLY A 235 9.15 -3.50 13.56
CA GLY A 235 10.25 -3.52 12.59
C GLY A 235 9.99 -2.74 11.30
N ASP A 236 8.99 -1.85 11.29
CA ASP A 236 8.65 -0.97 10.16
C ASP A 236 8.24 -1.76 8.89
N ILE A 237 7.52 -2.87 9.08
CA ILE A 237 7.12 -3.76 7.98
C ILE A 237 5.67 -3.47 7.57
N PRO A 238 5.40 -2.98 6.34
CA PRO A 238 4.04 -2.82 5.84
C PRO A 238 3.43 -4.19 5.48
N VAL A 239 2.31 -4.53 6.12
CA VAL A 239 1.64 -5.84 5.98
C VAL A 239 0.37 -5.79 5.14
N SER A 240 -0.28 -4.63 5.07
CA SER A 240 -1.47 -4.40 4.24
C SER A 240 -1.48 -2.98 3.70
N ALA A 241 -2.04 -2.82 2.50
CA ALA A 241 -2.13 -1.54 1.82
C ALA A 241 -3.42 -1.43 1.03
N ILE A 242 -4.11 -0.29 1.13
CA ILE A 242 -5.29 0.04 0.33
C ILE A 242 -5.12 1.43 -0.26
N LEU A 243 -5.32 1.56 -1.57
CA LEU A 243 -5.34 2.86 -2.25
C LEU A 243 -6.78 3.35 -2.41
N SER A 244 -7.03 4.62 -2.09
CA SER A 244 -8.29 5.30 -2.35
C SER A 244 -8.07 6.65 -3.03
N SER A 245 -9.15 7.27 -3.49
CA SER A 245 -9.17 8.70 -3.83
C SER A 245 -8.61 9.55 -2.68
N ALA A 246 -7.91 10.63 -3.02
CA ALA A 246 -7.23 11.51 -2.07
C ALA A 246 -8.20 12.16 -1.05
N SER A 247 -9.44 12.41 -1.46
CA SER A 247 -10.45 13.05 -0.60
C SER A 247 -11.13 12.12 0.42
N LEU A 248 -10.86 10.81 0.39
CA LEU A 248 -11.46 9.87 1.34
C LEU A 248 -10.99 10.18 2.77
N HIS A 249 -11.91 10.13 3.73
CA HIS A 249 -11.55 10.23 5.15
C HIS A 249 -10.96 8.92 5.66
N ASP A 250 -9.87 9.00 6.40
CA ASP A 250 -9.00 7.86 6.74
C ASP A 250 -9.75 6.75 7.48
N SER A 251 -10.63 7.13 8.40
CA SER A 251 -11.50 6.19 9.13
C SER A 251 -12.31 5.25 8.23
N GLN A 252 -12.64 5.66 7.00
CA GLN A 252 -13.44 4.84 6.07
C GLN A 252 -12.64 3.70 5.42
N ALA A 253 -11.31 3.73 5.47
CA ALA A 253 -10.49 2.61 5.01
C ALA A 253 -10.09 1.67 6.16
N ALA A 254 -10.35 2.04 7.42
CA ALA A 254 -9.84 1.33 8.59
C ALA A 254 -10.33 -0.11 8.70
N ILE A 255 -11.65 -0.33 8.60
CA ILE A 255 -12.24 -1.68 8.69
C ILE A 255 -11.78 -2.59 7.54
N PRO A 256 -11.86 -2.20 6.25
CA PRO A 256 -11.34 -3.05 5.18
C PRO A 256 -9.83 -3.31 5.31
N LEU A 257 -9.05 -2.35 5.81
CA LEU A 257 -7.63 -2.57 6.05
C LEU A 257 -7.38 -3.56 7.20
N ALA A 258 -8.17 -3.48 8.28
CA ALA A 258 -8.14 -4.45 9.38
C ALA A 258 -8.52 -5.85 8.91
N GLN A 259 -9.56 -5.97 8.07
CA GLN A 259 -9.96 -7.23 7.44
C GLN A 259 -8.81 -7.85 6.63
N MET A 260 -8.10 -7.04 5.84
CA MET A 260 -6.96 -7.48 5.06
C MET A 260 -5.80 -7.96 5.95
N THR A 261 -5.50 -7.21 7.02
CA THR A 261 -4.41 -7.53 7.96
C THR A 261 -4.68 -8.79 8.76
N ALA A 262 -5.90 -8.97 9.28
CA ALA A 262 -6.30 -10.18 10.00
C ALA A 262 -6.22 -11.45 9.14
N GLY A 263 -6.41 -11.32 7.82
CA GLY A 263 -6.21 -12.43 6.87
C GLY A 263 -4.75 -12.75 6.54
N ARG A 264 -3.78 -11.96 7.04
CA ARG A 264 -2.35 -12.07 6.70
C ARG A 264 -1.46 -12.38 7.90
N ILE A 265 -1.76 -11.80 9.06
CA ILE A 265 -0.96 -11.90 10.28
C ILE A 265 -1.85 -11.97 11.53
N THR A 266 -1.27 -12.37 12.66
CA THR A 266 -1.89 -12.24 13.99
C THR A 266 -1.26 -11.07 14.73
N SER A 267 -2.08 -10.19 15.31
CA SER A 267 -1.64 -9.00 16.05
C SER A 267 -2.39 -8.82 17.37
N LEU A 268 -1.80 -8.09 18.33
CA LEU A 268 -2.43 -7.85 19.65
C LEU A 268 -3.06 -6.46 19.78
N TYR A 269 -2.38 -5.41 19.30
CA TYR A 269 -2.81 -4.02 19.48
C TYR A 269 -3.00 -3.32 18.14
N ASP A 270 -4.03 -2.48 18.03
CA ASP A 270 -4.23 -1.59 16.88
C ASP A 270 -3.97 -0.13 17.32
N LEU A 271 -2.97 0.52 16.73
CA LEU A 271 -2.56 1.90 17.09
C LEU A 271 -3.01 2.88 16.00
N MET A 272 -3.82 3.88 16.38
CA MET A 272 -4.35 4.87 15.43
C MET A 272 -4.46 6.28 16.03
N ASP A 273 -4.38 7.31 15.20
CA ASP A 273 -4.64 8.68 15.65
C ASP A 273 -6.14 8.98 15.79
N SER A 274 -6.45 10.21 16.22
CA SER A 274 -7.81 10.66 16.50
C SER A 274 -8.69 10.83 15.27
N ALA A 275 -8.16 10.75 14.04
CA ALA A 275 -8.98 10.67 12.83
C ALA A 275 -9.70 9.33 12.73
N TYR A 276 -9.20 8.29 13.41
CA TYR A 276 -9.80 6.96 13.45
C TYR A 276 -10.72 6.74 14.67
N ASP A 277 -10.95 7.75 15.49
CA ASP A 277 -11.76 7.64 16.70
C ASP A 277 -13.26 7.51 16.37
N ALA A 278 -13.67 6.26 16.08
CA ALA A 278 -15.04 5.88 15.77
C ALA A 278 -15.43 4.58 16.52
N PRO A 279 -16.64 4.51 17.11
CA PRO A 279 -17.11 3.32 17.81
C PRO A 279 -17.07 2.04 16.98
N GLN A 280 -17.37 2.14 15.69
CA GLN A 280 -17.37 1.02 14.74
C GLN A 280 -15.97 0.42 14.60
N ILE A 281 -14.93 1.26 14.54
CA ILE A 281 -13.53 0.83 14.42
C ILE A 281 -13.08 0.15 15.71
N ARG A 282 -13.40 0.73 16.87
CA ARG A 282 -13.07 0.13 18.18
C ARG A 282 -13.76 -1.23 18.38
N SER A 283 -15.04 -1.31 18.04
CA SER A 283 -15.82 -2.55 18.17
C SER A 283 -15.29 -3.63 17.23
N TYR A 284 -15.01 -3.28 15.97
CA TYR A 284 -14.47 -4.22 15.00
C TYR A 284 -13.08 -4.74 15.38
N SER A 285 -12.20 -3.86 15.90
CA SER A 285 -10.89 -4.26 16.43
C SER A 285 -11.02 -5.24 17.60
N ALA A 286 -11.94 -4.98 18.53
CA ALA A 286 -12.23 -5.88 19.65
C ALA A 286 -12.83 -7.23 19.20
N GLU A 287 -13.69 -7.24 18.17
CA GLU A 287 -14.22 -8.46 17.56
C GLU A 287 -13.13 -9.35 16.94
N LEU A 288 -12.05 -8.74 16.43
CA LEU A 288 -10.84 -9.45 15.98
C LEU A 288 -9.96 -9.96 17.13
N GLY A 289 -10.33 -9.67 18.39
CA GLY A 289 -9.55 -10.02 19.57
C GLY A 289 -8.38 -9.07 19.84
N HIS A 290 -8.33 -7.92 19.18
CA HIS A 290 -7.29 -6.92 19.37
C HIS A 290 -7.67 -5.89 20.45
N VAL A 291 -6.68 -5.17 20.97
CA VAL A 291 -6.88 -4.02 21.84
C VAL A 291 -6.71 -2.72 21.03
N PRO A 292 -7.79 -1.96 20.76
CA PRO A 292 -7.72 -0.70 20.03
C PRO A 292 -7.20 0.44 20.91
N ILE A 293 -5.99 0.94 20.60
CA ILE A 293 -5.40 2.13 21.22
C ILE A 293 -5.47 3.28 20.21
N ILE A 294 -6.57 4.04 20.30
CA ILE A 294 -6.89 5.14 19.38
C ILE A 294 -6.93 6.45 20.17
N ASP A 295 -6.18 7.46 19.72
CA ASP A 295 -6.21 8.80 20.33
C ASP A 295 -7.62 9.39 20.31
N THR A 296 -8.03 10.01 21.42
CA THR A 296 -9.40 10.50 21.55
C THR A 296 -9.55 11.79 20.75
N ASN A 297 -10.58 11.86 19.91
CA ASN A 297 -10.93 13.12 19.26
C ASN A 297 -11.76 13.98 20.23
N PRO A 298 -11.23 15.10 20.76
CA PRO A 298 -11.94 15.90 21.76
C PRO A 298 -13.25 16.48 21.23
N ARG A 299 -13.41 16.63 19.90
CA ARG A 299 -14.55 17.26 19.22
C ARG A 299 -14.85 18.67 19.78
N ARG A 300 -15.62 18.75 20.86
CA ARG A 300 -15.98 19.99 21.59
C ARG A 300 -15.71 19.91 23.09
N GLY A 301 -15.26 18.77 23.60
CA GLY A 301 -14.93 18.55 25.00
C GLY A 301 -13.42 18.51 25.23
N GLU A 302 -13.04 18.08 26.42
CA GLU A 302 -11.65 17.93 26.82
C GLU A 302 -11.02 16.67 26.21
N LYS A 303 -9.71 16.74 25.96
CA LYS A 303 -8.97 15.58 25.48
C LYS A 303 -8.86 14.58 26.63
N LYS A 304 -9.36 13.36 26.41
CA LYS A 304 -9.18 12.26 27.35
C LYS A 304 -7.77 11.71 27.18
N GLU A 305 -7.01 11.70 28.27
CA GLU A 305 -5.70 11.08 28.31
C GLU A 305 -5.82 9.56 28.25
N MET A 306 -4.82 8.92 27.65
CA MET A 306 -4.71 7.47 27.64
C MET A 306 -4.24 6.99 29.01
N ASP A 307 -4.65 5.78 29.38
CA ASP A 307 -4.04 5.07 30.51
C ASP A 307 -2.51 4.97 30.33
N PRO A 308 -1.68 5.07 31.39
CA PRO A 308 -0.22 5.06 31.26
C PRO A 308 0.35 3.88 30.47
N ALA A 309 -0.22 2.67 30.62
CA ALA A 309 0.26 1.50 29.88
C ALA A 309 -0.08 1.59 28.38
N GLN A 310 -1.27 2.11 28.06
CA GLN A 310 -1.68 2.37 26.69
C GLN A 310 -0.84 3.49 26.06
N ALA A 311 -0.52 4.54 26.82
CA ALA A 311 0.30 5.65 26.37
C ALA A 311 1.72 5.18 25.97
N VAL A 312 2.35 4.31 26.77
CA VAL A 312 3.65 3.70 26.44
C VAL A 312 3.56 2.88 25.16
N ARG A 313 2.52 2.04 25.01
CA ARG A 313 2.33 1.25 23.79
C ARG A 313 2.11 2.16 22.57
N PHE A 314 1.33 3.24 22.72
CA PHE A 314 0.98 4.18 21.66
C PHE A 314 2.18 4.90 21.05
N GLN A 315 3.31 5.03 21.76
CA GLN A 315 4.55 5.59 21.21
C GLN A 315 5.04 4.86 19.95
N ASN A 316 4.70 3.57 19.81
CA ASN A 316 5.02 2.78 18.63
C ASN A 316 4.21 3.16 17.38
N ARG A 317 3.18 4.02 17.48
CA ARG A 317 2.45 4.57 16.32
C ARG A 317 3.37 5.27 15.32
N SER A 318 4.50 5.79 15.80
CA SER A 318 5.59 6.36 14.97
C SER A 318 6.10 5.41 13.88
N THR A 319 5.91 4.09 14.00
CA THR A 319 6.16 3.10 12.94
C THR A 319 5.46 3.46 11.64
N ALA A 320 4.19 3.88 11.70
CA ALA A 320 3.45 4.24 10.49
C ALA A 320 4.06 5.49 9.80
N GLU A 321 4.52 6.46 10.58
CA GLU A 321 5.18 7.68 10.06
C GLU A 321 6.51 7.36 9.39
N ARG A 322 7.33 6.49 10.02
CA ARG A 322 8.60 6.03 9.45
C ARG A 322 8.38 5.29 8.13
N VAL A 323 7.44 4.34 8.08
CA VAL A 323 7.10 3.61 6.86
C VAL A 323 6.59 4.55 5.76
N ASN A 324 5.67 5.46 6.10
CA ASN A 324 5.13 6.44 5.15
C ASN A 324 6.23 7.35 4.56
N SER A 325 7.20 7.75 5.38
CA SER A 325 8.32 8.59 4.96
C SER A 325 9.30 7.80 4.09
N ASN A 326 9.64 6.58 4.51
CA ASN A 326 10.54 5.70 3.78
C ASN A 326 9.99 5.32 2.39
N LEU A 327 8.68 5.02 2.30
CA LEU A 327 7.99 4.78 1.03
C LEU A 327 8.16 5.97 0.06
N LYS A 328 8.04 7.19 0.57
CA LYS A 328 8.13 8.42 -0.21
C LYS A 328 9.55 8.71 -0.65
N ASP A 329 10.51 8.56 0.25
CA ASP A 329 11.86 9.05 0.07
C ASP A 329 12.71 8.03 -0.69
N ASN A 330 12.55 6.74 -0.38
CA ASN A 330 13.42 5.68 -0.88
C ASN A 330 12.76 4.74 -1.89
N TYR A 331 11.43 4.64 -1.92
CA TYR A 331 10.71 3.67 -2.77
C TYR A 331 9.73 4.31 -3.78
N GLY A 332 10.02 5.55 -4.19
CA GLY A 332 9.36 6.19 -5.32
C GLY A 332 7.96 6.75 -5.04
N GLY A 333 7.49 6.75 -3.79
CA GLY A 333 6.16 7.28 -3.42
C GLY A 333 5.97 8.78 -3.74
N ARG A 334 7.05 9.56 -3.88
CA ARG A 334 7.01 10.97 -4.34
C ARG A 334 6.90 11.14 -5.85
N PHE A 335 7.26 10.13 -6.63
CA PHE A 335 7.48 10.25 -8.07
C PHE A 335 6.63 9.27 -8.88
N VAL A 336 5.35 9.12 -8.51
CA VAL A 336 4.39 8.29 -9.23
C VAL A 336 4.04 8.92 -10.58
N ARG A 337 4.52 8.31 -11.67
CA ARG A 337 4.37 8.78 -13.05
C ARG A 337 3.52 7.84 -13.91
N VAL A 338 2.44 7.35 -13.33
CA VAL A 338 1.48 6.48 -13.99
C VAL A 338 0.07 7.06 -13.86
N ARG A 339 -0.85 6.57 -14.68
CA ARG A 339 -2.25 7.02 -14.71
C ARG A 339 -3.19 5.89 -14.30
N GLY A 340 -4.13 6.17 -13.41
CA GLY A 340 -5.14 5.23 -12.93
C GLY A 340 -4.74 4.47 -11.66
N ALA A 341 -5.70 4.31 -10.75
CA ALA A 341 -5.49 3.73 -9.41
C ALA A 341 -4.95 2.30 -9.38
N ALA A 342 -5.16 1.49 -10.42
CA ALA A 342 -4.63 0.13 -10.45
C ALA A 342 -3.09 0.09 -10.64
N LYS A 343 -2.54 1.15 -11.21
CA LYS A 343 -1.12 1.31 -11.53
C LYS A 343 -0.31 1.97 -10.41
N VAL A 344 -0.98 2.82 -9.65
CA VAL A 344 -0.46 3.49 -8.45
C VAL A 344 -0.43 2.48 -7.32
#